data_AF-A0A8B6GFH2-F1
#
_entry.id   AF-A0A8B6GFH2-F1
#
_cell.length_a   1.000
_cell.length_b   1.000
_cell.length_c   1.000
_cell.angle_alpha   90.00
_cell.angle_beta   90.00
_cell.angle_gamma   90.00
#
_symmetry.space_group_name_H-M   'P 1'
#
loop_
_entity.id
_entity.type
_entity.pdbx_description
1 polymer ?
#
loop_
_entity_poly.entity_id
_entity_poly.type
_entity_poly.pdbx_seq_one_letter_code
_entity_poly.pdbx_strand_id
1 'polypeptide(L)'
;MSDIVMPSDEMMRHTSMSMSSVSWFEFLLDEHKLDNHLQQQNPDPSPCQLIIQFLQQAEAHLAASTALVREIPTTPNGQNDSRSEDGNMHDKLVVKESKKVIALKLLALKVAAHLNWNLNILLRNIPVALLQILLNELMRLTVDGDIEEIKSTVSDYNSISEETLFSLQLFHRWALLAVVRDSFPRRPIKSFVQVQGQVDPAIAYHALNEIIMRNLRESTAVSIENLEKCIQCGRVLKLPVSKCFPVLSDNTEDFSLIWDNCVTVTPQEYHCQVDDPVFINVDNARLKGYHHGCQSLQGVTQQEPPEKVTLYEKSEACRRNGFKGIVDVLIEDNLRQELTMIYRSELEDEIGTKGDSLSEVYVQVSICNVVRGVMEGKALVSLLADVIEDADPQTIEFLILVLGRALHGASFSQKSNLKCFV
;
A
#
# COMPACT_ATOMS: atom_id res chain seq x y z
N MET A 1 -62.67 14.01 -19.37
CA MET A 1 -62.22 12.99 -20.33
C MET A 1 -60.71 13.11 -20.44
N SER A 2 -60.00 12.43 -19.54
CA SER A 2 -58.58 12.07 -19.57
C SER A 2 -58.17 11.67 -18.16
N ASP A 3 -58.52 10.44 -17.79
CA ASP A 3 -58.09 9.79 -16.55
C ASP A 3 -56.61 9.46 -16.66
N ILE A 4 -55.83 9.92 -15.67
CA ILE A 4 -54.42 9.57 -15.49
C ILE A 4 -54.40 8.22 -14.80
N VAL A 5 -54.14 7.18 -15.58
CA VAL A 5 -53.91 5.81 -15.09
C VAL A 5 -52.50 5.74 -14.50
N MET A 6 -52.42 5.53 -13.19
CA MET A 6 -51.19 5.16 -12.47
C MET A 6 -50.72 3.76 -12.92
N PRO A 7 -49.41 3.53 -13.19
CA PRO A 7 -48.92 2.19 -13.50
C PRO A 7 -48.90 1.33 -12.24
N SER A 8 -49.39 0.09 -12.38
CA SER A 8 -49.45 -0.94 -11.36
C SER A 8 -48.06 -1.38 -10.84
N ASP A 9 -48.02 -1.71 -9.55
CA ASP A 9 -46.88 -2.18 -8.72
C ASP A 9 -46.18 -3.49 -9.18
N GLU A 10 -46.27 -3.86 -10.46
CA GLU A 10 -45.80 -5.14 -10.99
C GLU A 10 -44.45 -5.08 -11.74
N MET A 11 -43.75 -3.93 -11.70
CA MET A 11 -42.44 -3.74 -12.37
C MET A 11 -41.23 -3.54 -11.44
N MET A 12 -41.35 -3.86 -10.14
CA MET A 12 -40.21 -3.96 -9.22
C MET A 12 -40.10 -5.34 -8.55
N ARG A 13 -40.16 -6.39 -9.37
CA ARG A 13 -39.64 -7.72 -9.02
C ARG A 13 -38.68 -8.23 -10.10
N HIS A 14 -37.66 -7.42 -10.41
CA HIS A 14 -36.38 -8.03 -10.72
C HIS A 14 -35.76 -8.45 -9.40
N THR A 15 -36.23 -9.58 -8.89
CA THR A 15 -35.49 -10.40 -7.95
C THR A 15 -34.10 -10.55 -8.55
N SER A 16 -33.09 -9.91 -7.94
CA SER A 16 -31.70 -10.24 -8.21
C SER A 16 -31.59 -11.75 -8.06
N MET A 17 -31.41 -12.46 -9.18
CA MET A 17 -31.03 -13.86 -9.11
C MET A 17 -29.73 -13.88 -8.35
N SER A 18 -29.80 -14.29 -7.09
CA SER A 18 -28.67 -14.77 -6.31
C SER A 18 -27.96 -15.79 -7.20
N MET A 19 -26.88 -15.38 -7.86
CA MET A 19 -25.97 -16.34 -8.46
C MET A 19 -25.43 -17.14 -7.29
N SER A 20 -25.67 -18.44 -7.30
CA SER A 20 -25.14 -19.38 -6.31
C SER A 20 -23.64 -19.15 -6.17
N SER A 21 -23.19 -18.76 -4.98
CA SER A 21 -21.76 -18.62 -4.69
C SER A 21 -21.06 -19.95 -4.93
N VAL A 22 -20.03 -19.95 -5.79
CA VAL A 22 -19.25 -21.16 -6.08
C VAL A 22 -18.51 -21.57 -4.82
N SER A 23 -18.73 -22.79 -4.35
CA SER A 23 -18.07 -23.30 -3.15
C SER A 23 -16.63 -23.73 -3.43
N TRP A 24 -15.70 -23.47 -2.49
CA TRP A 24 -14.27 -23.72 -2.69
C TRP A 24 -13.93 -25.17 -3.09
N PHE A 25 -14.68 -26.16 -2.58
CA PHE A 25 -14.40 -27.57 -2.86
C PHE A 25 -14.71 -27.95 -4.30
N GLU A 26 -15.57 -27.19 -4.99
CA GLU A 26 -15.91 -27.47 -6.38
C GLU A 26 -14.70 -27.27 -7.31
N PHE A 27 -13.73 -26.43 -6.92
CA PHE A 27 -12.47 -26.25 -7.64
C PHE A 27 -11.49 -27.42 -7.48
N LEU A 28 -11.70 -28.30 -6.50
CA LEU A 28 -10.94 -29.56 -6.38
C LEU A 28 -11.53 -30.67 -7.25
N LEU A 29 -12.80 -30.55 -7.66
CA LEU A 29 -13.52 -31.58 -8.40
C LEU A 29 -13.38 -31.43 -9.92
N ASP A 30 -13.13 -30.21 -10.40
CA ASP A 30 -13.03 -29.90 -11.83
C ASP A 30 -11.80 -29.02 -12.10
N GLU A 31 -10.86 -29.59 -12.87
CA GLU A 31 -9.59 -28.98 -13.23
C GLU A 31 -9.76 -27.65 -13.98
N HIS A 32 -10.79 -27.51 -14.81
CA HIS A 32 -11.01 -26.32 -15.63
C HIS A 32 -11.88 -25.28 -14.95
N LYS A 33 -12.57 -25.65 -13.87
CA LYS A 33 -13.50 -24.74 -13.18
C LYS A 33 -12.82 -23.50 -12.63
N LEU A 34 -11.61 -23.66 -12.09
CA LEU A 34 -10.85 -22.52 -11.55
C LEU A 34 -10.44 -21.56 -12.66
N ASP A 35 -9.88 -22.07 -13.77
CA ASP A 35 -9.44 -21.24 -14.88
C ASP A 35 -10.63 -20.51 -15.54
N ASN A 36 -11.76 -21.19 -15.70
CA ASN A 36 -13.00 -20.59 -16.22
C ASN A 36 -13.57 -19.51 -15.28
N HIS A 37 -13.47 -19.72 -13.96
CA HIS A 37 -13.90 -18.75 -12.97
C HIS A 37 -13.04 -17.49 -13.01
N LEU A 38 -11.71 -17.65 -13.06
CA LEU A 38 -10.76 -16.53 -13.07
C LEU A 38 -10.84 -15.67 -14.34
N GLN A 39 -11.35 -16.21 -15.46
CA GLN A 39 -11.55 -15.47 -16.71
C GLN A 39 -12.80 -14.56 -16.71
N GLN A 40 -13.67 -14.65 -15.70
CA GLN A 40 -14.85 -13.79 -15.60
C GLN A 40 -14.44 -12.32 -15.35
N GLN A 41 -15.27 -11.36 -15.77
CA GLN A 41 -14.95 -9.94 -15.57
C GLN A 41 -14.95 -9.53 -14.09
N ASN A 42 -15.85 -10.11 -13.28
CA ASN A 42 -15.97 -9.85 -11.85
C ASN A 42 -16.26 -11.18 -11.13
N PRO A 43 -15.25 -12.05 -11.00
CA PRO A 43 -15.43 -13.35 -10.35
C PRO A 43 -15.82 -13.17 -8.88
N ASP A 44 -16.85 -13.90 -8.44
CA ASP A 44 -17.26 -13.98 -7.04
C ASP A 44 -17.30 -15.44 -6.58
N PRO A 45 -16.39 -15.87 -5.69
CA PRO A 45 -15.38 -15.08 -4.97
C PRO A 45 -14.26 -14.53 -5.86
N SER A 46 -13.74 -13.36 -5.52
CA SER A 46 -12.58 -12.74 -6.19
C SER A 46 -11.32 -13.60 -6.04
N PRO A 47 -10.28 -13.42 -6.88
CA PRO A 47 -9.06 -14.23 -6.80
C PRO A 47 -8.38 -14.16 -5.42
N CYS A 48 -8.36 -12.98 -4.78
CA CYS A 48 -7.81 -12.85 -3.44
C CYS A 48 -8.67 -13.57 -2.38
N GLN A 49 -10.00 -13.54 -2.52
CA GLN A 49 -10.89 -14.30 -1.63
C GLN A 49 -10.71 -15.81 -1.80
N LEU A 50 -10.48 -16.30 -3.02
CA LEU A 50 -10.15 -17.71 -3.28
C LEU A 50 -8.85 -18.13 -2.59
N ILE A 51 -7.78 -17.33 -2.71
CA ILE A 51 -6.51 -17.60 -2.00
C ILE A 51 -6.76 -17.69 -0.48
N ILE A 52 -7.51 -16.76 0.08
CA ILE A 52 -7.86 -16.76 1.51
C ILE A 52 -8.62 -18.03 1.89
N GLN A 53 -9.66 -18.39 1.15
CA GLN A 53 -10.48 -19.57 1.42
C GLN A 53 -9.66 -20.87 1.36
N PHE A 54 -8.83 -21.03 0.32
CA PHE A 54 -8.02 -22.24 0.16
C PHE A 54 -7.00 -22.38 1.29
N LEU A 55 -6.30 -21.31 1.65
CA LEU A 55 -5.30 -21.35 2.72
C LEU A 55 -5.93 -21.53 4.11
N GLN A 56 -7.06 -20.87 4.39
CA GLN A 56 -7.79 -21.07 5.64
C GLN A 56 -8.23 -22.52 5.81
N GLN A 57 -8.75 -23.12 4.74
CA GLN A 57 -9.18 -24.51 4.77
C GLN A 57 -8.00 -25.48 4.91
N ALA A 58 -6.86 -25.16 4.29
CA ALA A 58 -5.62 -25.94 4.43
C ALA A 58 -5.13 -25.93 5.90
N GLU A 59 -5.06 -24.74 6.51
CA GLU A 59 -4.64 -24.58 7.91
C GLU A 59 -5.60 -25.28 8.88
N ALA A 60 -6.92 -25.17 8.66
CA ALA A 60 -7.91 -25.85 9.48
C ALA A 60 -7.76 -27.39 9.42
N HIS A 61 -7.49 -27.94 8.23
CA HIS A 61 -7.23 -29.37 8.08
C HIS A 61 -5.91 -29.82 8.72
N LEU A 62 -4.87 -29.00 8.62
CA LEU A 62 -3.58 -29.28 9.23
C LEU A 62 -3.68 -29.25 10.77
N ALA A 63 -4.39 -28.27 11.34
CA ALA A 63 -4.64 -28.17 12.77
C ALA A 63 -5.44 -29.37 13.29
N ALA A 64 -6.51 -29.78 12.59
CA ALA A 64 -7.29 -30.96 12.95
C ALA A 64 -6.44 -32.25 12.91
N SER A 65 -5.59 -32.41 11.89
CA SER A 65 -4.69 -33.56 11.78
C SER A 65 -3.67 -33.60 12.91
N THR A 66 -3.14 -32.44 13.31
CA THR A 66 -2.17 -32.31 14.40
C THR A 66 -2.81 -32.59 15.77
N ALA A 67 -4.07 -32.18 15.98
CA ALA A 67 -4.81 -32.45 17.20
C ALA A 67 -5.05 -33.97 17.39
N LEU A 68 -5.43 -34.68 16.32
CA LEU A 68 -5.65 -36.13 16.35
C LEU A 68 -4.39 -36.93 16.75
N VAL A 69 -3.19 -36.49 16.33
CA VAL A 69 -1.92 -37.14 16.71
C VAL A 69 -1.62 -36.99 18.20
N ARG A 70 -2.05 -35.88 18.84
CA ARG A 70 -1.82 -35.63 20.27
C ARG A 70 -2.74 -36.43 21.20
N GLU A 71 -3.85 -36.95 20.69
CA GLU A 71 -4.86 -37.67 21.49
C GLU A 71 -4.66 -39.20 21.53
N ILE A 72 -3.64 -39.76 20.87
CA ILE A 72 -3.33 -41.20 20.96
C ILE A 72 -2.83 -41.50 22.39
N PRO A 73 -3.55 -42.28 23.22
CA PRO A 73 -3.10 -42.61 24.56
C PRO A 73 -1.91 -43.56 24.48
N THR A 74 -0.76 -43.14 24.98
CA THR A 74 0.32 -44.08 25.34
C THR A 74 -0.21 -44.98 26.44
N THR A 75 -0.56 -46.23 26.09
CA THR A 75 -0.95 -47.25 27.05
C THR A 75 0.22 -47.57 27.98
N PRO A 76 0.06 -47.48 29.31
CA PRO A 76 1.07 -47.95 30.24
C PRO A 76 0.81 -49.43 30.47
N ASN A 77 1.47 -50.31 29.73
CA ASN A 77 1.57 -51.70 30.15
C ASN A 77 3.02 -52.17 30.05
N GLY A 78 3.58 -52.46 31.21
CA GLY A 78 4.99 -52.76 31.40
C GLY A 78 5.37 -54.23 31.19
N GLN A 79 6.67 -54.42 31.44
CA GLN A 79 7.47 -55.66 31.58
C GLN A 79 8.26 -56.12 30.34
N ASN A 80 9.53 -55.67 30.34
CA ASN A 80 10.80 -56.34 30.00
C ASN A 80 10.76 -57.59 29.09
N ASP A 81 11.56 -57.61 28.01
CA ASP A 81 12.97 -58.01 28.12
C ASP A 81 13.79 -57.78 26.82
N SER A 82 15.12 -57.68 26.99
CA SER A 82 16.22 -57.78 26.00
C SER A 82 16.52 -56.66 24.99
N ARG A 83 17.47 -55.80 25.41
CA ARG A 83 18.64 -55.26 24.67
C ARG A 83 18.58 -55.12 23.14
N SER A 84 18.67 -53.88 22.67
CA SER A 84 19.52 -53.45 21.54
C SER A 84 19.87 -51.97 21.75
N GLU A 85 21.13 -51.69 22.07
CA GLU A 85 21.71 -50.34 22.11
C GLU A 85 22.17 -49.99 20.69
N ASP A 86 21.44 -49.11 19.99
CA ASP A 86 21.99 -48.18 19.00
C ASP A 86 20.89 -47.28 18.42
N GLY A 87 21.22 -46.00 18.17
CA GLY A 87 20.46 -45.17 17.23
C GLY A 87 19.50 -44.13 17.83
N ASN A 88 20.06 -43.01 18.30
CA ASN A 88 19.61 -41.64 18.03
C ASN A 88 18.12 -41.44 17.66
N MET A 89 17.22 -41.44 18.65
CA MET A 89 15.77 -41.22 18.44
C MET A 89 15.37 -39.79 18.83
N HIS A 90 15.76 -38.82 17.99
CA HIS A 90 15.10 -37.52 17.93
C HIS A 90 14.22 -37.47 16.68
N ASP A 91 13.38 -38.50 16.51
CA ASP A 91 12.38 -38.53 15.44
C ASP A 91 11.24 -37.59 15.86
N LYS A 92 11.40 -36.30 15.54
CA LYS A 92 10.27 -35.36 15.54
C LYS A 92 9.23 -35.97 14.60
N LEU A 93 8.13 -36.47 15.13
CA LEU A 93 6.97 -36.93 14.35
C LEU A 93 6.58 -35.84 13.33
N VAL A 94 7.11 -35.95 12.11
CA VAL A 94 6.75 -35.05 11.00
C VAL A 94 5.37 -35.48 10.55
N VAL A 95 4.35 -34.68 10.88
CA VAL A 95 2.99 -34.89 10.36
C VAL A 95 3.07 -34.73 8.85
N LYS A 96 3.01 -35.86 8.12
CA LYS A 96 2.95 -35.85 6.65
C LYS A 96 1.66 -35.13 6.24
N GLU A 97 1.79 -34.02 5.52
CA GLU A 97 0.64 -33.23 5.07
C GLU A 97 -0.31 -34.11 4.24
N SER A 98 -1.62 -33.96 4.48
CA SER A 98 -2.62 -34.67 3.68
C SER A 98 -2.64 -34.17 2.23
N LYS A 99 -2.97 -35.05 1.28
CA LYS A 99 -3.12 -34.69 -0.15
C LYS A 99 -4.04 -33.49 -0.35
N LYS A 100 -5.11 -33.40 0.46
CA LYS A 100 -6.07 -32.30 0.44
C LYS A 100 -5.43 -30.95 0.80
N VAL A 101 -4.56 -30.91 1.82
CA VAL A 101 -3.84 -29.70 2.22
C VAL A 101 -2.92 -29.24 1.09
N ILE A 102 -2.20 -30.17 0.47
CA ILE A 102 -1.32 -29.87 -0.68
C ILE A 102 -2.14 -29.33 -1.85
N ALA A 103 -3.25 -29.97 -2.20
CA ALA A 103 -4.12 -29.54 -3.30
C ALA A 103 -4.65 -28.11 -3.09
N LEU A 104 -5.08 -27.78 -1.87
CA LEU A 104 -5.55 -26.43 -1.53
C LEU A 104 -4.45 -25.37 -1.65
N LYS A 105 -3.25 -25.68 -1.17
CA LYS A 105 -2.08 -24.81 -1.28
C LYS A 105 -1.68 -24.59 -2.74
N LEU A 106 -1.70 -25.63 -3.58
CA LEU A 106 -1.43 -25.53 -5.02
C LEU A 106 -2.49 -24.69 -5.75
N LEU A 107 -3.77 -24.84 -5.41
CA LEU A 107 -4.82 -23.97 -5.95
C LEU A 107 -4.56 -22.50 -5.57
N ALA A 108 -4.16 -22.22 -4.33
CA ALA A 108 -3.80 -20.87 -3.91
C ALA A 108 -2.62 -20.30 -4.72
N LEU A 109 -1.57 -21.09 -4.95
CA LEU A 109 -0.43 -20.70 -5.80
C LEU A 109 -0.84 -20.48 -7.25
N LYS A 110 -1.72 -21.32 -7.81
CA LYS A 110 -2.26 -21.19 -9.17
C LYS A 110 -3.02 -19.88 -9.35
N VAL A 111 -3.82 -19.48 -8.36
CA VAL A 111 -4.53 -18.19 -8.35
C VAL A 111 -3.57 -17.02 -8.18
N ALA A 112 -2.55 -17.13 -7.32
CA ALA A 112 -1.53 -16.10 -7.16
C ALA A 112 -0.73 -15.88 -8.46
N ALA A 113 -0.45 -16.97 -9.18
CA ALA A 113 0.18 -16.92 -10.51
C ALA A 113 -0.74 -16.30 -11.56
N HIS A 114 -2.06 -16.49 -11.48
CA HIS A 114 -3.03 -15.81 -12.36
C HIS A 114 -3.03 -14.29 -12.12
N LEU A 115 -2.78 -13.86 -10.88
CA LEU A 115 -2.58 -12.45 -10.52
C LEU A 115 -1.17 -11.94 -10.84
N ASN A 116 -0.36 -12.70 -11.57
CA ASN A 116 1.04 -12.38 -11.91
C ASN A 116 1.90 -12.04 -10.70
N TRP A 117 1.62 -12.65 -9.54
CA TRP A 117 2.33 -12.39 -8.28
C TRP A 117 2.36 -10.90 -7.87
N ASN A 118 1.34 -10.14 -8.29
CA ASN A 118 1.30 -8.69 -8.09
C ASN A 118 1.14 -8.36 -6.60
N LEU A 119 2.26 -7.99 -5.96
CA LEU A 119 2.31 -7.67 -4.53
C LEU A 119 1.41 -6.48 -4.14
N ASN A 120 1.11 -5.54 -5.04
CA ASN A 120 0.18 -4.45 -4.74
C ASN A 120 -1.25 -4.96 -4.55
N ILE A 121 -1.65 -5.97 -5.33
CA ILE A 121 -2.97 -6.62 -5.21
C ILE A 121 -2.97 -7.54 -3.99
N LEU A 122 -1.97 -8.41 -3.87
CA LEU A 122 -1.90 -9.43 -2.81
C LEU A 122 -1.80 -8.79 -1.42
N LEU A 123 -0.87 -7.85 -1.21
CA LEU A 123 -0.68 -7.19 0.08
C LEU A 123 -1.88 -6.33 0.49
N ARG A 124 -2.70 -5.89 -0.48
CA ARG A 124 -3.90 -5.08 -0.22
C ARG A 124 -5.10 -5.91 0.22
N ASN A 125 -5.26 -7.09 -0.37
CA ASN A 125 -6.49 -7.85 -0.26
C ASN A 125 -6.35 -9.15 0.55
N ILE A 126 -5.13 -9.55 0.92
CA ILE A 126 -4.86 -10.78 1.67
C ILE A 126 -4.21 -10.44 3.03
N PRO A 127 -4.66 -11.03 4.15
CA PRO A 127 -3.99 -10.90 5.45
C PRO A 127 -2.52 -11.31 5.39
N VAL A 128 -1.65 -10.55 6.07
CA VAL A 128 -0.19 -10.74 6.05
C VAL A 128 0.20 -12.17 6.43
N ALA A 129 -0.45 -12.76 7.43
CA ALA A 129 -0.24 -14.15 7.82
C ALA A 129 -0.50 -15.16 6.69
N LEU A 130 -1.61 -15.03 5.96
CA LEU A 130 -1.92 -15.92 4.85
C LEU A 130 -0.99 -15.70 3.66
N LEU A 131 -0.59 -14.46 3.41
CA LEU A 131 0.38 -14.15 2.37
C LEU A 131 1.77 -14.72 2.70
N GLN A 132 2.18 -14.73 3.97
CA GLN A 132 3.41 -15.41 4.40
C GLN A 132 3.34 -16.92 4.14
N ILE A 133 2.21 -17.57 4.47
CA ILE A 133 2.00 -18.99 4.20
C ILE A 133 2.11 -19.29 2.69
N LEU A 134 1.47 -18.47 1.86
CA LEU A 134 1.53 -18.60 0.40
C LEU A 134 2.97 -18.52 -0.14
N LEU A 135 3.72 -17.50 0.29
CA LEU A 135 5.10 -17.28 -0.19
C LEU A 135 6.07 -18.34 0.33
N ASN A 136 5.91 -18.77 1.59
CA ASN A 136 6.68 -19.88 2.14
C ASN A 136 6.40 -21.19 1.40
N GLU A 137 5.15 -21.42 0.97
CA GLU A 137 4.82 -22.59 0.18
C GLU A 137 5.47 -22.53 -1.20
N LEU A 138 5.47 -21.37 -1.87
CA LEU A 138 6.21 -21.23 -3.13
C LEU A 138 7.71 -21.54 -2.92
N MET A 139 8.33 -20.98 -1.89
CA MET A 139 9.73 -21.23 -1.57
C MET A 139 9.98 -22.72 -1.32
N ARG A 140 9.11 -23.39 -0.55
CA ARG A 140 9.21 -24.83 -0.28
C ARG A 140 9.22 -25.68 -1.55
N LEU A 141 8.50 -25.26 -2.59
CA LEU A 141 8.44 -25.99 -3.85
C LEU A 141 9.63 -25.72 -4.77
N THR A 142 10.37 -24.63 -4.55
CA THR A 142 11.51 -24.25 -5.40
C THR A 142 12.86 -24.56 -4.75
N VAL A 143 12.95 -24.46 -3.42
CA VAL A 143 14.18 -24.59 -2.63
C VAL A 143 14.55 -26.05 -2.44
N ASP A 144 15.73 -26.41 -2.94
CA ASP A 144 16.40 -27.67 -2.61
C ASP A 144 17.22 -27.50 -1.32
N GLY A 145 16.60 -27.61 -0.15
CA GLY A 145 17.30 -27.53 1.15
C GLY A 145 16.52 -26.86 2.27
N ASP A 146 17.24 -26.24 3.21
CA ASP A 146 16.64 -25.50 4.31
C ASP A 146 16.16 -24.11 3.85
N ILE A 147 14.85 -23.90 3.93
CA ILE A 147 14.18 -22.65 3.55
C ILE A 147 14.66 -21.48 4.42
N GLU A 148 14.86 -21.70 5.73
CA GLU A 148 15.24 -20.62 6.65
C GLU A 148 16.70 -20.22 6.45
N GLU A 149 17.57 -21.17 6.08
CA GLU A 149 18.93 -20.87 5.65
C GLU A 149 18.91 -19.96 4.41
N ILE A 150 18.20 -20.34 3.35
CA ILE A 150 18.12 -19.57 2.11
C ILE A 150 17.52 -18.18 2.30
N LYS A 151 16.51 -18.02 3.17
CA LYS A 151 15.96 -16.69 3.51
C LYS A 151 16.97 -15.82 4.25
N SER A 152 17.82 -16.43 5.07
CA SER A 152 18.78 -15.69 5.89
C SER A 152 20.00 -15.28 5.09
N THR A 153 20.59 -16.20 4.32
CA THR A 153 21.81 -15.98 3.55
C THR A 153 21.93 -17.03 2.46
N VAL A 154 22.24 -16.58 1.26
CA VAL A 154 22.62 -17.46 0.16
C VAL A 154 24.13 -17.35 -0.07
N SER A 155 24.85 -18.48 -0.02
CA SER A 155 26.30 -18.51 -0.20
C SER A 155 26.73 -18.22 -1.64
N ASP A 156 26.02 -18.78 -2.62
CA ASP A 156 26.26 -18.53 -4.05
C ASP A 156 24.93 -18.39 -4.80
N TYR A 157 24.63 -17.17 -5.27
CA TYR A 157 23.43 -16.90 -6.05
C TYR A 157 23.49 -17.50 -7.46
N ASN A 158 24.65 -17.98 -7.91
CA ASN A 158 24.78 -18.67 -9.21
C ASN A 158 24.40 -20.14 -9.13
N SER A 159 24.46 -20.76 -7.94
CA SER A 159 24.20 -22.19 -7.77
C SER A 159 22.72 -22.51 -7.56
N ILE A 160 21.90 -21.54 -7.14
CA ILE A 160 20.47 -21.76 -6.93
C ILE A 160 19.69 -21.78 -8.25
N SER A 161 18.56 -22.49 -8.27
CA SER A 161 17.69 -22.55 -9.45
C SER A 161 17.05 -21.20 -9.76
N GLU A 162 16.65 -20.99 -11.02
CA GLU A 162 16.03 -19.73 -11.47
C GLU A 162 14.65 -19.53 -10.83
N GLU A 163 13.95 -20.62 -10.54
CA GLU A 163 12.69 -20.68 -9.82
C GLU A 163 12.89 -20.30 -8.33
N THR A 164 13.96 -20.79 -7.71
CA THR A 164 14.34 -20.39 -6.33
C THR A 164 14.71 -18.91 -6.27
N LEU A 165 15.47 -18.43 -7.25
CA LEU A 165 15.88 -17.04 -7.29
C LEU A 165 14.65 -16.12 -7.43
N PHE A 166 13.66 -16.51 -8.24
CA PHE A 166 12.38 -15.82 -8.31
C PHE A 166 11.64 -15.82 -6.96
N SER A 167 11.46 -16.99 -6.34
CA SER A 167 10.69 -17.10 -5.09
C SER A 167 11.35 -16.34 -3.93
N LEU A 168 12.69 -16.38 -3.85
CA LEU A 168 13.49 -15.62 -2.89
C LEU A 168 13.34 -14.11 -3.11
N GLN A 169 13.44 -13.65 -4.36
CA GLN A 169 13.25 -12.25 -4.70
C GLN A 169 11.83 -11.79 -4.33
N LEU A 170 10.80 -12.59 -4.66
CA LEU A 170 9.41 -12.27 -4.34
C LEU A 170 9.19 -12.17 -2.83
N PHE A 171 9.76 -13.10 -2.05
CA PHE A 171 9.67 -13.12 -0.59
C PHE A 171 10.26 -11.85 0.04
N HIS A 172 11.51 -11.50 -0.30
CA HIS A 172 12.14 -10.32 0.31
C HIS A 172 11.50 -9.01 -0.14
N ARG A 173 10.99 -8.94 -1.39
CA ARG A 173 10.20 -7.77 -1.84
C ARG A 173 8.92 -7.63 -1.06
N TRP A 174 8.19 -8.72 -0.85
CA TRP A 174 7.02 -8.72 0.01
C TRP A 174 7.35 -8.27 1.44
N ALA A 175 8.43 -8.80 2.03
CA ALA A 175 8.85 -8.47 3.38
C ALA A 175 9.05 -6.95 3.55
N LEU A 176 9.82 -6.32 2.66
CA LEU A 176 10.05 -4.88 2.69
C LEU A 176 8.78 -4.07 2.42
N LEU A 177 7.96 -4.47 1.44
CA LEU A 177 6.70 -3.79 1.14
C LEU A 177 5.72 -3.87 2.31
N ALA A 178 5.67 -5.01 3.01
CA ALA A 178 4.85 -5.18 4.21
C ALA A 178 5.30 -4.22 5.32
N VAL A 179 6.60 -4.18 5.63
CA VAL A 179 7.18 -3.27 6.64
C VAL A 179 6.89 -1.81 6.30
N VAL A 180 7.15 -1.40 5.05
CA VAL A 180 6.88 -0.03 4.58
C VAL A 180 5.40 0.29 4.69
N ARG A 181 4.51 -0.60 4.24
CA ARG A 181 3.06 -0.39 4.31
C ARG A 181 2.53 -0.31 5.74
N ASP A 182 3.16 -1.02 6.67
CA ASP A 182 2.82 -1.03 8.09
C ASP A 182 3.32 0.23 8.81
N SER A 183 4.37 0.88 8.29
CA SER A 183 4.87 2.14 8.83
C SER A 183 3.94 3.35 8.60
N PHE A 184 2.97 3.25 7.69
CA PHE A 184 2.00 4.33 7.45
C PHE A 184 0.88 4.33 8.50
N PRO A 185 0.48 5.51 9.02
CA PRO A 185 -0.63 5.61 9.96
C PRO A 185 -1.93 5.02 9.38
N ARG A 186 -2.50 4.02 10.06
CA ARG A 186 -3.81 3.46 9.72
C ARG A 186 -4.84 3.86 10.75
N ARG A 187 -6.07 4.11 10.31
CA ARG A 187 -7.18 4.29 11.23
C ARG A 187 -7.39 2.98 12.00
N PRO A 188 -7.44 3.00 13.35
CA PRO A 188 -7.67 1.79 14.12
C PRO A 188 -9.03 1.19 13.76
N ILE A 189 -9.08 -0.15 13.63
CA ILE A 189 -10.32 -0.88 13.40
C ILE A 189 -11.17 -0.74 14.68
N LYS A 190 -12.32 -0.06 14.57
CA LYS A 190 -13.28 0.01 15.68
C LYS A 190 -13.93 -1.36 15.83
N SER A 191 -13.56 -2.10 16.87
CA SER A 191 -14.24 -3.35 17.23
C SER A 191 -15.63 -3.04 17.75
N PHE A 192 -16.67 -3.31 16.95
CA PHE A 192 -18.04 -3.37 17.46
C PHE A 192 -18.29 -4.77 18.04
N VAL A 193 -19.17 -4.83 19.04
CA VAL A 193 -19.45 -5.98 19.92
C VAL A 193 -19.57 -7.30 19.14
N GLN A 194 -18.79 -8.31 19.56
CA GLN A 194 -18.80 -9.65 18.98
C GLN A 194 -20.15 -10.34 19.22
N VAL A 195 -20.77 -10.83 18.16
CA VAL A 195 -21.82 -11.86 18.25
C VAL A 195 -21.12 -13.18 18.55
N GLN A 196 -21.55 -13.89 19.61
CA GLN A 196 -20.97 -15.18 20.01
C GLN A 196 -20.92 -16.16 18.83
N GLY A 197 -19.73 -16.65 18.48
CA GLY A 197 -19.51 -17.73 17.52
C GLY A 197 -18.92 -17.35 16.16
N GLN A 198 -18.84 -16.07 15.80
CA GLN A 198 -18.12 -15.61 14.60
C GLN A 198 -17.01 -14.62 14.99
N VAL A 199 -15.76 -15.09 15.01
CA VAL A 199 -14.60 -14.20 15.10
C VAL A 199 -14.35 -13.65 13.69
N ASP A 200 -14.41 -12.33 13.54
CA ASP A 200 -13.99 -11.67 12.30
C ASP A 200 -12.59 -12.17 11.91
N PRO A 201 -12.37 -12.70 10.69
CA PRO A 201 -11.05 -13.13 10.23
C PRO A 201 -9.97 -12.06 10.43
N ALA A 202 -10.30 -10.77 10.35
CA ALA A 202 -9.37 -9.68 10.61
C ALA A 202 -8.87 -9.65 12.07
N ILE A 203 -9.71 -10.06 13.02
CA ILE A 203 -9.35 -10.21 14.44
C ILE A 203 -8.57 -11.51 14.65
N ALA A 204 -8.98 -12.60 13.99
CA ALA A 204 -8.36 -13.92 14.13
C ALA A 204 -6.86 -13.91 13.79
N TYR A 205 -6.46 -13.17 12.75
CA TYR A 205 -5.05 -13.05 12.35
C TYR A 205 -4.31 -11.89 13.01
N HIS A 206 -4.95 -11.06 13.83
CA HIS A 206 -4.31 -9.84 14.36
C HIS A 206 -3.05 -10.16 15.17
N ALA A 207 -3.14 -11.09 16.13
CA ALA A 207 -2.00 -11.45 16.97
C ALA A 207 -0.85 -12.08 16.16
N LEU A 208 -1.18 -12.91 15.17
CA LEU A 208 -0.21 -13.52 14.28
C LEU A 208 0.45 -12.48 13.36
N ASN A 209 -0.33 -11.54 12.82
CA ASN A 209 0.18 -10.45 12.00
C ASN A 209 1.19 -9.60 12.77
N GLU A 210 0.92 -9.27 14.05
CA GLU A 210 1.86 -8.50 14.89
C GLU A 210 3.20 -9.23 15.05
N ILE A 211 3.17 -10.53 15.34
CA ILE A 211 4.38 -11.36 15.46
C ILE A 211 5.16 -11.37 14.15
N ILE A 212 4.47 -11.57 13.02
CA ILE A 212 5.10 -11.59 11.70
C ILE A 212 5.71 -10.24 11.40
N MET A 213 4.98 -9.13 11.59
CA MET A 213 5.47 -7.79 11.33
C MET A 213 6.69 -7.45 12.16
N ARG A 214 6.76 -7.90 13.42
CA ARG A 214 7.96 -7.77 14.26
C ARG A 214 9.15 -8.50 13.63
N ASN A 215 8.99 -9.76 13.25
CA ASN A 215 10.07 -10.55 12.64
C ASN A 215 10.53 -9.97 11.29
N LEU A 216 9.60 -9.45 10.48
CA LEU A 216 9.93 -8.78 9.22
C LEU A 216 10.74 -7.49 9.46
N ARG A 217 10.39 -6.71 10.49
CA ARG A 217 11.16 -5.51 10.87
C ARG A 217 12.59 -5.87 11.28
N GLU A 218 12.76 -6.91 12.10
CA GLU A 218 14.07 -7.40 12.53
C GLU A 218 14.93 -7.91 11.36
N SER A 219 14.31 -8.51 10.34
CA SER A 219 14.99 -9.06 9.14
C SER A 219 15.06 -8.09 7.95
N THR A 220 14.78 -6.80 8.15
CA THR A 220 14.80 -5.79 7.07
C THR A 220 16.17 -5.70 6.40
N ALA A 221 17.26 -5.67 7.17
CA ALA A 221 18.62 -5.58 6.64
C ALA A 221 18.96 -6.80 5.75
N VAL A 222 18.60 -7.99 6.22
CA VAL A 222 18.77 -9.25 5.48
C VAL A 222 17.99 -9.21 4.16
N SER A 223 16.76 -8.69 4.18
CA SER A 223 15.95 -8.58 2.97
C SER A 223 16.50 -7.60 1.96
N ILE A 224 17.07 -6.47 2.41
CA ILE A 224 17.76 -5.52 1.53
C ILE A 224 18.98 -6.19 0.89
N GLU A 225 19.84 -6.81 1.71
CA GLU A 225 21.05 -7.47 1.23
C GLU A 225 20.74 -8.58 0.21
N ASN A 226 19.75 -9.43 0.48
CA ASN A 226 19.33 -10.47 -0.45
C ASN A 226 18.84 -9.89 -1.78
N LEU A 227 18.06 -8.81 -1.74
CA LEU A 227 17.57 -8.17 -2.97
C LEU A 227 18.69 -7.50 -3.76
N GLU A 228 19.64 -6.86 -3.09
CA GLU A 228 20.83 -6.29 -3.73
C GLU A 228 21.65 -7.39 -4.43
N LYS A 229 21.86 -8.54 -3.78
CA LYS A 229 22.58 -9.68 -4.37
C LYS A 229 21.80 -10.33 -5.51
N CYS A 230 20.48 -10.49 -5.40
CA CYS A 230 19.62 -10.94 -6.49
C CYS A 230 19.73 -10.01 -7.71
N ILE A 231 19.79 -8.70 -7.47
CA ILE A 231 19.94 -7.68 -8.51
C ILE A 231 21.34 -7.79 -9.15
N GLN A 232 22.40 -7.89 -8.34
CA GLN A 232 23.79 -7.94 -8.79
C GLN A 232 24.15 -9.22 -9.56
N CYS A 233 23.49 -10.35 -9.28
CA CYS A 233 23.79 -11.59 -10.00
C CYS A 233 23.45 -11.52 -11.49
N GLY A 234 22.57 -10.59 -11.90
CA GLY A 234 22.24 -10.35 -13.31
C GLY A 234 21.65 -11.56 -14.03
N ARG A 235 21.10 -12.52 -13.28
CA ARG A 235 20.55 -13.76 -13.81
C ARG A 235 19.10 -13.59 -14.25
N VAL A 236 18.71 -14.40 -15.21
CA VAL A 236 17.34 -14.52 -15.65
C VAL A 236 16.53 -15.27 -14.57
N LEU A 237 15.30 -14.83 -14.30
CA LEU A 237 14.38 -15.49 -13.37
C LEU A 237 13.33 -16.29 -14.14
N LYS A 238 12.80 -17.34 -13.52
CA LYS A 238 11.63 -18.07 -14.02
C LYS A 238 10.41 -17.77 -13.16
N LEU A 239 9.50 -16.98 -13.74
CA LEU A 239 8.21 -16.62 -13.15
C LEU A 239 7.21 -17.76 -13.38
N PRO A 240 6.73 -18.45 -12.33
CA PRO A 240 5.73 -19.49 -12.49
C PRO A 240 4.36 -18.90 -12.81
N VAL A 241 3.71 -19.42 -13.84
CA VAL A 241 2.36 -19.04 -14.27
C VAL A 241 1.34 -20.09 -13.83
N SER A 242 0.04 -19.84 -13.99
CA SER A 242 -1.02 -20.78 -13.57
C SER A 242 -0.90 -22.19 -14.17
N LYS A 243 -0.24 -22.32 -15.33
CA LYS A 243 0.03 -23.62 -15.98
C LYS A 243 1.18 -24.41 -15.33
N CYS A 244 1.96 -23.82 -14.44
CA CYS A 244 2.99 -24.51 -13.66
C CYS A 244 2.38 -25.37 -12.53
N PHE A 245 1.16 -25.05 -12.11
CA PHE A 245 0.48 -25.67 -10.98
C PHE A 245 -0.68 -26.56 -11.47
N PRO A 246 -0.52 -27.89 -11.48
CA PRO A 246 -1.60 -28.81 -11.82
C PRO A 246 -2.65 -28.86 -10.71
N VAL A 247 -3.90 -29.14 -11.07
CA VAL A 247 -4.97 -29.40 -10.09
C VAL A 247 -4.88 -30.86 -9.66
N LEU A 248 -4.74 -31.10 -8.36
CA LEU A 248 -4.68 -32.45 -7.82
C LEU A 248 -6.08 -33.03 -7.68
N SER A 249 -6.32 -34.17 -8.32
CA SER A 249 -7.52 -35.00 -8.09
C SER A 249 -7.22 -36.13 -7.09
N ASP A 250 -8.26 -36.69 -6.46
CA ASP A 250 -8.13 -37.79 -5.49
C ASP A 250 -7.37 -39.02 -6.05
N ASN A 251 -7.37 -39.19 -7.37
CA ASN A 251 -6.69 -40.28 -8.07
C ASN A 251 -5.18 -40.03 -8.32
N THR A 252 -4.67 -38.85 -7.97
CA THR A 252 -3.27 -38.47 -8.22
C THR A 252 -2.40 -38.97 -7.06
N GLU A 253 -1.50 -39.92 -7.33
CA GLU A 253 -0.58 -40.45 -6.30
C GLU A 253 0.58 -39.50 -6.01
N ASP A 254 1.22 -39.00 -7.08
CA ASP A 254 2.29 -38.02 -7.04
C ASP A 254 2.01 -36.88 -8.02
N PHE A 255 2.49 -35.68 -7.71
CA PHE A 255 2.39 -34.52 -8.59
C PHE A 255 3.77 -33.96 -8.91
N SER A 256 3.90 -33.44 -10.13
CA SER A 256 5.08 -32.71 -10.56
C SER A 256 4.66 -31.33 -11.04
N LEU A 257 5.46 -30.33 -10.67
CA LEU A 257 5.27 -28.96 -11.13
C LEU A 257 5.82 -28.83 -12.54
N ILE A 258 5.12 -28.05 -13.37
CA ILE A 258 5.43 -27.92 -14.79
C ILE A 258 6.20 -26.61 -15.01
N TRP A 259 7.44 -26.57 -14.54
CA TRP A 259 8.29 -25.37 -14.59
C TRP A 259 8.66 -24.93 -16.01
N ASP A 260 8.52 -25.81 -17.00
CA ASP A 260 8.70 -25.47 -18.42
C ASP A 260 7.71 -24.40 -18.92
N ASN A 261 6.57 -24.25 -18.22
CA ASN A 261 5.59 -23.20 -18.52
C ASN A 261 5.96 -21.83 -17.93
N CYS A 262 7.04 -21.72 -17.15
CA CYS A 262 7.47 -20.46 -16.57
C CYS A 262 7.74 -19.40 -17.64
N VAL A 263 7.43 -18.15 -17.31
CA VAL A 263 7.80 -17.01 -18.12
C VAL A 263 9.18 -16.52 -17.68
N THR A 264 10.03 -16.26 -18.65
CA THR A 264 11.36 -15.71 -18.43
C THR A 264 11.27 -14.24 -18.04
N VAL A 265 11.93 -13.87 -16.95
CA VAL A 265 12.06 -12.47 -16.53
C VAL A 265 13.53 -12.06 -16.64
N THR A 266 13.77 -11.02 -17.42
CA THR A 266 15.13 -10.53 -17.69
C THR A 266 15.62 -9.59 -16.57
N PRO A 267 16.94 -9.44 -16.41
CA PRO A 267 17.51 -8.45 -15.49
C PRO A 267 16.94 -7.05 -15.68
N GLN A 268 16.79 -6.60 -16.93
CA GLN A 268 16.27 -5.27 -17.24
C GLN A 268 14.88 -5.03 -16.63
N GLU A 269 13.99 -6.03 -16.70
CA GLU A 269 12.62 -5.93 -16.19
C GLU A 269 12.57 -5.77 -14.67
N TYR A 270 13.40 -6.50 -13.93
CA TYR A 270 13.44 -6.40 -12.47
C TYR A 270 14.43 -5.33 -11.95
N HIS A 271 15.32 -4.79 -12.78
CA HIS A 271 16.18 -3.64 -12.47
C HIS A 271 15.45 -2.30 -12.61
N CYS A 272 14.87 -2.06 -13.79
CA CYS A 272 14.38 -0.73 -14.16
C CYS A 272 12.92 -0.50 -13.78
N GLN A 273 12.10 -1.55 -13.69
CA GLN A 273 10.73 -1.57 -13.13
C GLN A 273 9.75 -0.44 -13.56
N VAL A 274 10.06 0.38 -14.57
CA VAL A 274 9.26 1.58 -14.93
C VAL A 274 8.44 1.38 -16.21
N ASP A 275 8.86 0.49 -17.11
CA ASP A 275 8.16 0.23 -18.39
C ASP A 275 7.54 -1.18 -18.41
N ASP A 276 6.21 -1.25 -18.34
CA ASP A 276 5.34 -2.46 -18.46
C ASP A 276 5.86 -3.77 -17.80
N PRO A 277 6.19 -3.76 -16.50
CA PRO A 277 6.75 -4.92 -15.82
C PRO A 277 5.75 -6.07 -15.65
N VAL A 278 6.15 -7.27 -16.11
CA VAL A 278 5.37 -8.52 -16.10
C VAL A 278 4.80 -8.91 -14.73
N PHE A 279 5.45 -8.51 -13.62
CA PHE A 279 5.07 -8.90 -12.25
C PHE A 279 5.13 -7.77 -11.20
N ILE A 280 5.37 -6.51 -11.61
CA ILE A 280 5.58 -5.37 -10.69
C ILE A 280 4.87 -4.10 -11.15
N ASN A 281 3.57 -3.94 -10.93
CA ASN A 281 2.91 -2.70 -11.37
C ASN A 281 3.42 -1.46 -10.60
N VAL A 282 4.18 -0.58 -11.25
CA VAL A 282 4.59 0.71 -10.69
C VAL A 282 3.52 1.76 -10.99
N ASP A 283 2.96 2.34 -9.92
CA ASP A 283 2.00 3.43 -10.03
C ASP A 283 2.72 4.70 -10.48
N ASN A 284 2.71 4.94 -11.79
CA ASN A 284 3.31 6.12 -12.43
C ASN A 284 2.77 7.44 -11.87
N ALA A 285 1.49 7.51 -11.50
CA ALA A 285 0.91 8.73 -10.93
C ALA A 285 1.49 8.99 -9.53
N ARG A 286 1.60 7.95 -8.72
CA ARG A 286 2.22 8.03 -7.39
C ARG A 286 3.72 8.32 -7.46
N LEU A 287 4.45 7.68 -8.38
CA LEU A 287 5.87 7.93 -8.61
C LEU A 287 6.11 9.38 -9.09
N LYS A 288 5.26 9.87 -9.99
CA LYS A 288 5.27 11.28 -10.41
C LYS A 288 5.01 12.20 -9.21
N GLY A 289 4.06 11.85 -8.33
CA GLY A 289 3.82 12.59 -7.08
C GLY A 289 5.06 12.64 -6.19
N TYR A 290 5.74 11.51 -5.97
CA TYR A 290 7.01 11.47 -5.24
C TYR A 290 8.10 12.30 -5.91
N HIS A 291 8.24 12.20 -7.24
CA HIS A 291 9.19 13.01 -8.00
C HIS A 291 8.94 14.50 -7.79
N HIS A 292 7.69 14.98 -7.92
CA HIS A 292 7.35 16.39 -7.67
C HIS A 292 7.62 16.79 -6.22
N GLY A 293 7.28 15.93 -5.26
CA GLY A 293 7.56 16.16 -3.84
C GLY A 293 9.05 16.19 -3.50
N CYS A 294 9.88 15.44 -4.22
CA CYS A 294 11.34 15.41 -4.07
C CYS A 294 12.07 16.41 -4.98
N GLN A 295 11.40 17.00 -5.97
CA GLN A 295 11.98 18.03 -6.85
C GLN A 295 12.40 19.27 -6.05
N SER A 296 11.67 19.58 -4.97
CA SER A 296 12.04 20.61 -4.00
C SER A 296 13.31 20.27 -3.19
N LEU A 297 13.67 18.99 -3.08
CA LEU A 297 14.92 18.52 -2.46
C LEU A 297 16.10 18.53 -3.45
N GLN A 298 15.83 18.57 -4.77
CA GLN A 298 16.83 18.53 -5.84
C GLN A 298 17.34 19.92 -6.26
N GLY A 299 17.29 20.92 -5.38
CA GLY A 299 17.70 22.31 -5.66
C GLY A 299 19.18 22.55 -6.02
N VAL A 300 19.89 21.63 -6.71
CA VAL A 300 21.31 21.78 -7.07
C VAL A 300 21.69 21.33 -8.49
N THR A 301 20.89 20.57 -9.28
CA THR A 301 21.52 19.88 -10.43
C THR A 301 20.85 19.89 -11.80
N GLN A 302 19.84 20.73 -12.09
CA GLN A 302 19.42 20.91 -13.48
C GLN A 302 19.16 22.39 -13.80
N GLN A 303 20.01 22.93 -14.67
CA GLN A 303 19.80 24.20 -15.35
C GLN A 303 18.81 23.98 -16.50
N GLU A 304 17.52 24.11 -16.20
CA GLU A 304 16.54 24.46 -17.23
C GLU A 304 16.63 25.99 -17.50
N PRO A 305 16.23 26.46 -18.71
CA PRO A 305 16.40 27.87 -19.10
C PRO A 305 15.66 28.81 -18.14
N PRO A 306 16.02 30.10 -18.05
CA PRO A 306 15.63 30.96 -16.94
C PRO A 306 14.14 31.28 -17.01
N GLU A 307 13.31 30.38 -16.48
CA GLU A 307 11.95 30.70 -16.08
C GLU A 307 12.01 31.74 -14.96
N LYS A 308 11.09 32.70 -15.02
CA LYS A 308 10.98 33.78 -14.04
C LYS A 308 10.96 33.16 -12.63
N VAL A 309 11.89 33.58 -11.78
CA VAL A 309 11.94 33.23 -10.35
C VAL A 309 10.53 33.27 -9.75
N THR A 310 10.11 32.15 -9.18
CA THR A 310 8.76 31.98 -8.63
C THR A 310 8.57 32.88 -7.41
N LEU A 311 7.32 33.20 -7.06
CA LEU A 311 7.04 33.97 -5.85
C LEU A 311 7.49 33.24 -4.57
N TYR A 312 7.44 31.90 -4.57
CA TYR A 312 7.93 31.07 -3.46
C TYR A 312 9.45 31.19 -3.27
N GLU A 313 10.22 31.14 -4.35
CA GLU A 313 11.68 31.32 -4.25
C GLU A 313 12.05 32.73 -3.78
N LYS A 314 11.32 33.75 -4.27
CA LYS A 314 11.49 35.13 -3.78
C LYS A 314 11.14 35.25 -2.30
N SER A 315 10.04 34.65 -1.83
CA SER A 315 9.64 34.71 -0.42
C SER A 315 10.64 34.00 0.48
N GLU A 316 11.16 32.83 0.10
CA GLU A 316 12.21 32.14 0.88
C GLU A 316 13.54 32.90 0.88
N ALA A 317 13.87 33.63 -0.20
CA ALA A 317 15.02 34.53 -0.22
C ALA A 317 14.84 35.73 0.74
N CYS A 318 13.66 36.34 0.76
CA CYS A 318 13.30 37.37 1.74
C CYS A 318 13.37 36.82 3.17
N ARG A 319 12.81 35.63 3.43
CA ARG A 319 12.81 34.98 4.75
C ARG A 319 14.23 34.76 5.29
N ARG A 320 15.16 34.30 4.45
CA ARG A 320 16.59 34.16 4.80
C ARG A 320 17.29 35.50 5.06
N ASN A 321 16.78 36.59 4.50
CA ASN A 321 17.34 37.94 4.63
C ASN A 321 16.53 38.80 5.63
N GLY A 322 16.00 38.20 6.69
CA GLY A 322 15.26 38.90 7.74
C GLY A 322 13.97 39.54 7.24
N PHE A 323 13.26 38.88 6.33
CA PHE A 323 11.98 39.31 5.73
C PHE A 323 12.04 40.60 4.90
N LYS A 324 13.23 41.13 4.59
CA LYS A 324 13.36 42.34 3.77
C LYS A 324 12.78 42.11 2.37
N GLY A 325 11.81 42.94 1.99
CA GLY A 325 11.12 42.88 0.69
C GLY A 325 9.97 41.87 0.62
N ILE A 326 9.60 41.21 1.72
CA ILE A 326 8.49 40.23 1.73
C ILE A 326 7.16 40.87 1.34
N VAL A 327 6.93 42.12 1.74
CA VAL A 327 5.68 42.85 1.50
C VAL A 327 5.44 43.01 0.00
N ASP A 328 6.46 43.38 -0.78
CA ASP A 328 6.35 43.50 -2.23
C ASP A 328 5.99 42.16 -2.90
N VAL A 329 6.57 41.05 -2.41
CA VAL A 329 6.27 39.70 -2.88
C VAL A 329 4.80 39.35 -2.60
N LEU A 330 4.30 39.67 -1.40
CA LEU A 330 2.92 39.39 -1.00
C LEU A 330 1.90 40.25 -1.78
N ILE A 331 2.26 41.49 -2.11
CA ILE A 331 1.45 42.36 -2.98
C ILE A 331 1.42 41.81 -4.41
N GLU A 332 2.56 41.36 -4.96
CA GLU A 332 2.63 40.72 -6.28
C GLU A 332 1.78 39.43 -6.30
N ASP A 333 1.84 38.64 -5.22
CA ASP A 333 1.10 37.40 -5.07
C ASP A 333 -0.42 37.58 -4.93
N ASN A 334 -0.91 38.72 -4.43
CA ASN A 334 -2.36 38.99 -4.45
C ASN A 334 -2.95 38.90 -5.87
N LEU A 335 -2.14 39.24 -6.88
CA LEU A 335 -2.49 39.11 -8.29
C LEU A 335 -2.20 37.72 -8.86
N ARG A 336 -1.00 37.19 -8.62
CA ARG A 336 -0.54 35.94 -9.23
C ARG A 336 -1.12 34.69 -8.59
N GLN A 337 -1.47 34.77 -7.30
CA GLN A 337 -2.12 33.69 -6.56
C GLN A 337 -1.30 32.39 -6.52
N GLU A 338 0.03 32.51 -6.46
CA GLU A 338 0.96 31.38 -6.48
C GLU A 338 1.20 30.81 -5.09
N LEU A 339 1.21 31.66 -4.06
CA LEU A 339 1.40 31.25 -2.68
C LEU A 339 0.07 30.78 -2.08
N THR A 340 0.12 29.68 -1.32
CA THR A 340 -1.04 29.22 -0.55
C THR A 340 -1.26 30.12 0.66
N MET A 341 -2.52 30.29 1.08
CA MET A 341 -2.84 31.03 2.30
C MET A 341 -2.21 30.42 3.57
N ILE A 342 -2.00 29.10 3.60
CA ILE A 342 -1.35 28.42 4.72
C ILE A 342 0.08 28.94 4.88
N TYR A 343 0.86 28.93 3.80
CA TYR A 343 2.24 29.44 3.81
C TYR A 343 2.29 30.94 4.18
N ARG A 344 1.33 31.73 3.69
CA ARG A 344 1.25 33.16 4.02
C ARG A 344 0.93 33.40 5.50
N SER A 345 0.08 32.58 6.12
CA SER A 345 -0.19 32.63 7.56
C SER A 345 1.03 32.19 8.38
N GLU A 346 1.75 31.16 7.95
CA GLU A 346 3.00 30.75 8.62
C GLU A 346 4.07 31.87 8.58
N LEU A 347 4.19 32.58 7.46
CA LEU A 347 5.07 33.75 7.36
C LEU A 347 4.67 34.87 8.33
N GLU A 348 3.37 35.15 8.43
CA GLU A 348 2.84 36.15 9.36
C GLU A 348 3.12 35.78 10.83
N ASP A 349 2.86 34.54 11.20
CA ASP A 349 3.13 34.00 12.54
C ASP A 349 4.64 34.04 12.86
N GLU A 350 5.51 33.70 11.90
CA GLU A 350 6.95 33.72 12.08
C GLU A 350 7.49 35.16 12.28
N ILE A 351 6.94 36.13 11.55
CA ILE A 351 7.29 37.55 11.71
C ILE A 351 6.80 38.07 13.06
N GLY A 352 5.58 37.73 13.46
CA GLY A 352 4.99 38.14 14.73
C GLY A 352 5.70 37.55 15.96
N THR A 353 6.30 36.36 15.83
CA THR A 353 7.06 35.71 16.91
C THR A 353 8.52 36.15 16.98
N LYS A 354 9.15 36.52 15.86
CA LYS A 354 10.55 36.98 15.80
C LYS A 354 10.73 38.49 15.98
N GLY A 355 9.67 39.27 15.75
CA GLY A 355 9.64 40.73 15.92
C GLY A 355 8.68 41.18 17.01
N ASP A 356 8.57 42.49 17.20
CA ASP A 356 7.42 43.07 17.90
C ASP A 356 6.18 42.84 17.02
N SER A 357 5.08 42.32 17.59
CA SER A 357 3.81 42.15 16.87
C SER A 357 3.18 43.47 16.43
N LEU A 358 3.81 44.59 16.80
CA LEU A 358 3.51 45.95 16.33
C LEU A 358 4.52 46.47 15.30
N SER A 359 5.44 45.61 14.81
CA SER A 359 6.37 46.02 13.77
C SER A 359 5.63 46.35 12.48
N GLU A 360 6.08 47.40 11.79
CA GLU A 360 5.50 47.87 10.53
C GLU A 360 5.37 46.74 9.50
N VAL A 361 6.39 45.87 9.41
CA VAL A 361 6.40 44.72 8.49
C VAL A 361 5.32 43.70 8.84
N TYR A 362 5.09 43.42 10.13
CA TYR A 362 4.03 42.51 10.55
C TYR A 362 2.66 43.05 10.13
N VAL A 363 2.37 44.31 10.46
CA VAL A 363 1.09 44.97 10.11
C VAL A 363 0.87 44.97 8.59
N GLN A 364 1.91 45.28 7.80
CA GLN A 364 1.83 45.25 6.33
C GLN A 364 1.57 43.85 5.77
N VAL A 365 2.19 42.81 6.34
CA VAL A 365 1.95 41.40 5.97
C VAL A 365 0.53 40.98 6.31
N SER A 366 0.04 41.31 7.51
CA SER A 366 -1.33 41.04 7.95
C SER A 366 -2.35 41.69 7.02
N ILE A 367 -2.15 42.97 6.65
CA ILE A 367 -2.99 43.67 5.67
C ILE A 367 -3.00 42.94 4.33
N CYS A 368 -1.83 42.52 3.82
CA CYS A 368 -1.75 41.78 2.56
C CYS A 368 -2.52 40.45 2.63
N ASN A 369 -2.44 39.72 3.74
CA ASN A 369 -3.12 38.44 3.94
C ASN A 369 -4.63 38.60 4.09
N VAL A 370 -5.10 39.68 4.70
CA VAL A 370 -6.53 39.95 4.81
C VAL A 370 -7.11 40.34 3.46
N VAL A 371 -6.47 41.26 2.72
CA VAL A 371 -6.90 41.60 1.35
C VAL A 371 -6.97 40.34 0.49
N ARG A 372 -5.98 39.45 0.62
CA ARG A 372 -5.97 38.15 -0.05
C ARG A 372 -7.17 37.27 0.36
N GLY A 373 -7.44 37.15 1.66
CA GLY A 373 -8.58 36.39 2.18
C GLY A 373 -9.92 36.91 1.66
N VAL A 374 -10.10 38.24 1.60
CA VAL A 374 -11.28 38.88 1.02
C VAL A 374 -11.42 38.54 -0.46
N MET A 375 -10.33 38.57 -1.24
CA MET A 375 -10.36 38.16 -2.65
C MET A 375 -10.84 36.71 -2.82
N GLU A 376 -10.48 35.82 -1.88
CA GLU A 376 -10.93 34.41 -1.84
C GLU A 376 -12.36 34.23 -1.30
N GLY A 377 -13.04 35.31 -0.90
CA GLY A 377 -14.39 35.27 -0.35
C GLY A 377 -14.47 34.81 1.11
N LYS A 378 -13.36 34.87 1.86
CA LYS A 378 -13.33 34.57 3.29
C LYS A 378 -13.84 35.77 4.09
N ALA A 379 -14.57 35.49 5.17
CA ALA A 379 -14.99 36.51 6.12
C ALA A 379 -13.78 37.09 6.87
N LEU A 380 -13.88 38.37 7.28
CA LEU A 380 -12.85 39.02 8.07
C LEU A 380 -12.66 38.32 9.41
N VAL A 381 -11.39 38.12 9.77
CA VAL A 381 -10.98 37.77 11.12
C VAL A 381 -10.88 39.07 11.93
N SER A 382 -11.40 39.08 13.16
CA SER A 382 -11.55 40.28 14.02
C SER A 382 -10.28 41.11 14.19
N LEU A 383 -9.10 40.49 14.06
CA LEU A 383 -7.81 41.14 14.32
C LEU A 383 -7.52 42.36 13.42
N LEU A 384 -7.99 42.37 12.16
CA LEU A 384 -7.80 43.55 11.30
C LEU A 384 -8.72 44.71 11.68
N ALA A 385 -9.93 44.42 12.19
CA ALA A 385 -10.83 45.46 12.63
C ALA A 385 -10.19 46.23 13.81
N ASP A 386 -9.58 45.50 14.73
CA ASP A 386 -8.84 46.08 15.87
C ASP A 386 -7.61 46.89 15.39
N VAL A 387 -6.90 46.43 14.36
CA VAL A 387 -5.74 47.15 13.78
C VAL A 387 -6.16 48.41 13.03
N ILE A 388 -7.33 48.43 12.38
CA ILE A 388 -7.82 49.58 11.61
C ILE A 388 -8.47 50.64 12.50
N GLU A 389 -9.13 50.25 13.61
CA GLU A 389 -9.87 51.17 14.48
C GLU A 389 -8.98 52.30 15.05
N ASP A 390 -7.73 51.96 15.40
CA ASP A 390 -6.71 52.90 15.91
C ASP A 390 -5.53 53.11 14.94
N ALA A 391 -5.69 52.76 13.65
CA ALA A 391 -4.61 52.84 12.67
C ALA A 391 -4.11 54.28 12.43
N ASP A 392 -2.79 54.42 12.35
CA ASP A 392 -2.18 55.67 11.89
C ASP A 392 -2.46 55.93 10.40
N PRO A 393 -2.31 57.18 9.92
CA PRO A 393 -2.55 57.51 8.51
C PRO A 393 -1.71 56.70 7.52
N GLN A 394 -0.51 56.24 7.90
CA GLN A 394 0.38 55.48 7.03
C GLN A 394 -0.14 54.06 6.81
N THR A 395 -0.70 53.45 7.85
CA THR A 395 -1.33 52.13 7.83
C THR A 395 -2.57 52.14 6.93
N ILE A 396 -3.39 53.19 7.02
CA ILE A 396 -4.56 53.38 6.14
C ILE A 396 -4.12 53.62 4.69
N GLU A 397 -3.10 54.45 4.45
CA GLU A 397 -2.57 54.69 3.11
C GLU A 397 -2.02 53.40 2.48
N PHE A 398 -1.33 52.58 3.27
CA PHE A 398 -0.85 51.27 2.84
C PHE A 398 -1.99 50.31 2.48
N LEU A 399 -3.05 50.23 3.30
CA LEU A 399 -4.23 49.42 2.99
C LEU A 399 -4.86 49.85 1.66
N ILE A 400 -5.01 51.16 1.42
CA ILE A 400 -5.53 51.70 0.16
C ILE A 400 -4.64 51.31 -1.02
N LEU A 401 -3.31 51.35 -0.85
CA LEU A 401 -2.35 50.93 -1.87
C LEU A 401 -2.50 49.45 -2.21
N VAL A 402 -2.58 48.56 -1.22
CA VAL A 402 -2.75 47.11 -1.44
C VAL A 402 -4.08 46.81 -2.13
N LEU A 403 -5.17 47.44 -1.68
CA LEU A 403 -6.50 47.32 -2.31
C LEU A 403 -6.50 47.83 -3.75
N GLY A 404 -5.89 48.99 -4.01
CA GLY A 404 -5.77 49.57 -5.34
C GLY A 404 -5.03 48.66 -6.32
N ARG A 405 -3.92 48.06 -5.88
CA ARG A 405 -3.15 47.09 -6.68
C ARG A 405 -3.96 45.80 -6.92
N ALA A 406 -4.59 45.25 -5.88
CA ALA A 406 -5.42 44.05 -6.00
C ALA A 406 -6.58 44.25 -6.99
N LEU A 407 -7.26 45.41 -6.95
CA LEU A 407 -8.37 45.73 -7.84
C LEU A 407 -7.97 45.81 -9.32
N HIS A 408 -6.75 46.20 -9.64
CA HIS A 408 -6.31 46.41 -11.03
C HIS A 408 -6.26 45.09 -11.82
N GLY A 409 -5.81 44.00 -11.21
CA GLY A 409 -5.71 42.67 -11.84
C GLY A 409 -6.76 41.65 -11.40
N ALA A 410 -7.69 42.02 -10.53
CA ALA A 410 -8.71 41.12 -10.01
C ALA A 410 -9.78 40.71 -11.05
N SER A 411 -10.26 39.47 -10.91
CA SER A 411 -11.43 38.95 -11.63
C SER A 411 -12.73 39.68 -11.23
N PHE A 412 -13.83 39.42 -11.94
CA PHE A 412 -15.13 40.04 -11.62
C PHE A 412 -15.61 39.72 -10.20
N SER A 413 -15.51 38.45 -9.78
CA SER A 413 -15.91 38.02 -8.43
C SER A 413 -15.02 38.65 -7.35
N GLN A 414 -13.70 38.66 -7.58
CA GLN A 414 -12.74 39.27 -6.66
C GLN A 414 -12.98 40.78 -6.52
N LYS A 415 -13.27 41.49 -7.63
CA LYS A 415 -13.67 42.90 -7.60
C LYS A 415 -14.95 43.12 -6.80
N SER A 416 -15.93 42.24 -6.93
CA SER A 416 -17.16 42.31 -6.13
C SER A 416 -16.87 42.15 -4.64
N ASN A 417 -16.04 41.17 -4.26
CA ASN A 417 -15.67 40.93 -2.86
C ASN A 417 -14.91 42.12 -2.28
N LEU A 418 -13.90 42.63 -2.99
CA LEU A 418 -13.11 43.78 -2.57
C LEU A 418 -13.97 45.05 -2.45
N LYS A 419 -14.93 45.27 -3.34
CA LYS A 419 -15.89 46.39 -3.27
C LYS A 419 -16.90 46.27 -2.13
N CYS A 420 -17.15 45.07 -1.64
CA CYS A 420 -18.02 44.86 -0.47
C CYS A 420 -17.23 45.04 0.84
N PHE A 421 -15.92 44.84 0.78
CA PHE A 421 -15.01 45.02 1.91
C PHE A 421 -14.68 46.50 2.16
N VAL A 422 -14.47 47.28 1.09
CA VAL A 422 -14.38 48.76 1.13
C VAL A 422 -15.76 49.35 1.38
#